data_AF-A0A381V8U8-F1
#
_entry.id   AF-A0A381V8U8-F1
#
_cell.length_a   1.000
_cell.length_b   1.000
_cell.length_c   1.000
_cell.angle_alpha   90.00
_cell.angle_beta   90.00
_cell.angle_gamma   90.00
#
_symmetry.space_group_name_H-M   'P 1'
#
loop_
_entity.id
_entity.type
_entity.pdbx_description
1 polymer ?
#
loop_
_entity_poly.entity_id
_entity_poly.type
_entity_poly.pdbx_seq_one_letter_code
_entity_poly.pdbx_strand_id
1 'polypeptide(L)'
;MFLTEHGMGKAYVRAVEIKPKEVVTDVSWTKYENATQRQYHESVDQDPDQTQFQFSLSRTIGIWVAAFFTLFILSFLYRDNPFYKIAESVVVGVSAAYWMVVGFWTTIVPNLLGKLAPEWINSWAMPGLDTEAEYIYLVPLIMGIMLIWRLAPKGGWISRWPLAFIIGTTAGIRLIGFIHADFLGQIRNTIMSLAVYSPETGLNFWDSIKNIIIVIGVLTTIVYFFFSIEHEGLVGQTAKVGIWFLMITFGAAFGYTVMGRIALLAIRMEFLMNDWLWLIDPSHTRVLM
;
A
#
# COMPACT_ATOMS: atom_id res chain seq x y z
N MET A 1 -26.83 13.73 -19.60
CA MET A 1 -26.06 14.97 -19.42
C MET A 1 -26.27 15.39 -17.97
N PHE A 2 -25.37 14.96 -17.09
CA PHE A 2 -25.50 15.04 -15.63
C PHE A 2 -24.68 16.22 -15.09
N LEU A 3 -25.03 17.44 -15.50
CA LEU A 3 -24.39 18.64 -14.97
C LEU A 3 -25.19 19.09 -13.76
N THR A 4 -24.63 18.90 -12.57
CA THR A 4 -25.20 19.33 -11.28
C THR A 4 -25.02 20.84 -11.09
N GLU A 5 -25.78 21.45 -10.17
CA GLU A 5 -25.57 22.86 -9.81
C GLU A 5 -24.10 23.11 -9.48
N HIS A 6 -23.52 24.14 -10.10
CA HIS A 6 -22.10 24.46 -9.99
C HIS A 6 -21.73 24.77 -8.54
N GLY A 7 -20.94 23.90 -7.92
CA GLY A 7 -20.36 24.10 -6.59
C GLY A 7 -18.93 23.58 -6.55
N MET A 8 -18.13 24.06 -5.60
CA MET A 8 -16.71 23.69 -5.46
C MET A 8 -16.49 22.85 -4.21
N GLY A 9 -16.05 21.59 -4.37
CA GLY A 9 -15.33 20.75 -3.41
C GLY A 9 -15.62 20.87 -1.90
N LYS A 10 -16.89 21.02 -1.48
CA LYS A 10 -17.26 21.11 -0.05
C LYS A 10 -17.37 19.71 0.57
N ALA A 11 -16.78 19.54 1.74
CA ALA A 11 -16.89 18.32 2.54
C ALA A 11 -17.89 18.50 3.68
N TYR A 12 -18.80 17.54 3.83
CA TYR A 12 -19.74 17.45 4.93
C TYR A 12 -19.40 16.25 5.82
N VAL A 13 -19.75 16.36 7.09
CA VAL A 13 -19.38 15.38 8.10
C VAL A 13 -20.59 15.09 8.97
N ARG A 14 -20.80 13.81 9.27
CA ARG A 14 -21.78 13.35 10.25
C ARG A 14 -21.10 13.12 11.60
N ALA A 15 -21.61 13.74 12.65
CA ALA A 15 -21.20 13.44 14.01
C ALA A 15 -21.92 12.16 14.48
N VAL A 16 -21.15 11.11 14.78
CA VAL A 16 -21.65 9.84 15.31
C VAL A 16 -21.05 9.64 16.69
N GLU A 17 -21.91 9.51 17.71
CA GLU A 17 -21.46 9.17 19.06
C GLU A 17 -21.04 7.70 19.14
N ILE A 18 -19.80 7.46 19.55
CA ILE A 18 -19.33 6.11 19.86
C ILE A 18 -19.76 5.80 21.30
N LYS A 19 -20.77 4.94 21.46
CA LYS A 19 -21.10 4.37 22.78
C LYS A 19 -20.05 3.30 23.12
N PRO A 20 -19.31 3.43 24.25
CA PRO A 20 -18.34 2.42 24.64
C PRO A 20 -19.03 1.07 24.89
N LYS A 21 -18.38 -0.03 24.51
CA LYS A 21 -18.90 -1.40 24.68
C LYS A 21 -18.84 -1.90 26.13
N GLU A 22 -18.03 -1.29 26.98
CA GLU A 22 -17.93 -1.61 28.41
C GLU A 22 -17.93 -0.33 29.26
N VAL A 23 -18.61 -0.44 30.40
CA VAL A 23 -18.95 0.64 31.33
C VAL A 23 -17.71 1.11 32.09
N VAL A 24 -16.87 1.92 31.45
CA VAL A 24 -15.87 2.73 32.16
C VAL A 24 -15.74 4.10 31.48
N THR A 25 -16.06 5.14 32.26
CA THR A 25 -15.85 6.60 32.09
C THR A 25 -16.85 7.43 31.29
N ASP A 26 -17.23 8.58 31.89
CA ASP A 26 -18.06 9.71 31.44
C ASP A 26 -17.54 10.44 30.17
N VAL A 27 -16.87 9.73 29.26
CA VAL A 27 -16.26 10.32 28.06
C VAL A 27 -17.04 9.88 26.83
N SER A 28 -17.91 10.77 26.32
CA SER A 28 -18.53 10.59 25.01
C SER A 28 -17.54 10.99 23.91
N TRP A 29 -17.19 10.02 23.06
CA TRP A 29 -16.34 10.28 21.89
C TRP A 29 -17.23 10.52 20.67
N THR A 30 -17.11 11.70 20.07
CA THR A 30 -17.77 12.00 18.80
C THR A 30 -16.82 11.65 17.65
N LYS A 31 -17.22 10.70 16.81
CA LYS A 31 -16.53 10.40 15.55
C LYS A 31 -17.17 11.16 14.41
N TYR A 32 -16.33 11.80 13.62
CA TYR A 32 -16.71 12.58 12.46
C TYR A 32 -16.54 11.75 11.20
N GLU A 33 -17.64 11.21 10.68
CA GLU A 33 -17.66 10.39 9.46
C GLU A 33 -17.97 11.25 8.24
N ASN A 34 -17.45 10.89 7.06
CA ASN A 34 -17.77 11.62 5.83
C ASN A 34 -19.27 11.50 5.53
N ALA A 35 -19.94 12.63 5.35
CA ALA A 35 -21.33 12.69 4.96
C ALA A 35 -21.46 13.20 3.52
N THR A 36 -22.47 12.70 2.84
CA THR A 36 -22.79 13.14 1.48
C THR A 36 -23.48 14.51 1.50
N GLN A 37 -23.28 15.30 0.46
CA GLN A 37 -23.96 16.60 0.35
C GLN A 37 -25.48 16.46 0.36
N ARG A 38 -26.00 15.42 -0.32
CA ARG A 38 -27.43 15.08 -0.28
C ARG A 38 -27.94 14.88 1.15
N GLN A 39 -27.23 14.09 1.96
CA GLN A 39 -27.63 13.81 3.34
C GLN A 39 -27.66 15.08 4.19
N TYR A 40 -26.75 16.02 3.96
CA TYR A 40 -26.77 17.31 4.63
C TYR A 40 -27.97 18.18 4.21
N HIS A 41 -28.32 18.24 2.92
CA HIS A 41 -29.45 19.05 2.47
C HIS A 41 -30.79 18.42 2.89
N GLU A 42 -30.96 17.10 2.75
CA GLU A 42 -32.14 16.38 3.22
C GLU A 42 -32.36 16.58 4.73
N SER A 43 -31.28 16.70 5.50
CA SER A 43 -31.37 16.83 6.94
C SER A 43 -31.62 18.28 7.41
N VAL A 44 -31.10 19.27 6.67
CA VAL A 44 -31.42 20.70 6.87
C VAL A 44 -32.86 21.01 6.46
N ASP A 45 -33.37 20.37 5.42
CA ASP A 45 -34.77 20.50 4.98
C ASP A 45 -35.75 19.90 6.01
N GLN A 46 -35.33 18.84 6.71
CA GLN A 46 -36.13 18.21 7.77
C GLN A 46 -36.09 19.00 9.08
N ASP A 47 -34.92 19.51 9.49
CA ASP A 47 -34.72 20.28 10.71
C ASP A 47 -33.67 21.41 10.49
N PRO A 48 -34.07 22.69 10.48
CA PRO A 48 -33.16 23.81 10.23
C PRO A 48 -32.04 23.99 11.28
N ASP A 49 -32.26 23.54 12.53
CA ASP A 49 -31.33 23.68 13.66
C ASP A 49 -30.50 22.40 13.93
N GLN A 50 -30.44 21.48 12.97
CA GLN A 50 -29.79 20.19 13.16
C GLN A 50 -28.26 20.30 13.31
N THR A 51 -27.70 19.64 14.32
CA THR A 51 -26.24 19.61 14.58
C THR A 51 -25.54 18.31 14.13
N GLN A 52 -26.29 17.33 13.62
CA GLN A 52 -25.75 16.01 13.26
C GLN A 52 -24.88 16.04 11.99
N PHE A 53 -25.23 16.88 11.01
CA PHE A 53 -24.45 17.06 9.79
C PHE A 53 -23.85 18.46 9.76
N GLN A 54 -22.53 18.54 9.63
CA GLN A 54 -21.79 19.80 9.72
C GLN A 54 -20.87 19.97 8.51
N PHE A 55 -20.72 21.21 8.07
CA PHE A 55 -19.71 21.58 7.10
C PHE A 55 -18.32 21.50 7.72
N SER A 56 -17.40 20.76 7.09
CA SER A 56 -16.03 20.63 7.56
C SER A 56 -15.08 21.46 6.71
N LEU A 57 -14.63 22.58 7.29
CA LEU A 57 -13.66 23.46 6.66
C LEU A 57 -12.32 22.74 6.45
N SER A 58 -11.85 21.95 7.43
CA SER A 58 -10.58 21.22 7.33
C SER A 58 -10.57 20.20 6.20
N ARG A 59 -11.63 19.39 6.05
CA ARG A 59 -11.75 18.42 4.95
C ARG A 59 -11.91 19.10 3.60
N THR A 60 -12.64 20.21 3.54
CA THR A 60 -12.78 21.04 2.34
C THR A 60 -11.42 21.57 1.89
N ILE A 61 -10.64 22.18 2.78
CA ILE A 61 -9.26 22.61 2.47
C ILE A 61 -8.42 21.41 2.01
N GLY A 62 -8.57 20.24 2.65
CA GLY A 62 -7.89 19.01 2.24
C GLY A 62 -8.17 18.62 0.78
N ILE A 63 -9.42 18.66 0.33
CA ILE A 63 -9.82 18.38 -1.06
C ILE A 63 -9.15 19.37 -2.02
N TRP A 64 -9.19 20.66 -1.68
CA TRP A 64 -8.58 21.71 -2.50
C TRP A 64 -7.06 21.57 -2.60
N VAL A 65 -6.38 21.31 -1.48
CA VAL A 65 -4.94 21.04 -1.48
C VAL A 65 -4.64 19.82 -2.34
N ALA A 66 -5.38 18.71 -2.16
CA ALA A 66 -5.19 17.51 -2.97
C ALA A 66 -5.43 17.75 -4.48
N ALA A 67 -6.40 18.57 -4.84
CA ALA A 67 -6.65 18.97 -6.23
C ALA A 67 -5.48 19.78 -6.81
N PHE A 68 -4.97 20.78 -6.10
CA PHE A 68 -3.81 21.55 -6.54
C PHE A 68 -2.56 20.68 -6.71
N PHE A 69 -2.27 19.78 -5.77
CA PHE A 69 -1.15 18.85 -5.91
C PHE A 69 -1.32 17.88 -7.08
N THR A 70 -2.56 17.42 -7.34
CA THR A 70 -2.85 16.60 -8.52
C THR A 70 -2.58 17.37 -9.81
N LEU A 71 -3.01 18.64 -9.90
CA LEU A 71 -2.73 19.50 -11.05
C LEU A 71 -1.23 19.82 -11.19
N PHE A 72 -0.52 20.02 -10.08
CA PHE A 72 0.94 20.24 -10.10
C PHE A 72 1.69 19.05 -10.67
N ILE A 73 1.25 17.82 -10.34
CA ILE A 73 1.81 16.60 -10.92
C ILE A 73 1.46 16.50 -12.41
N LEU A 74 0.21 16.78 -12.80
CA LEU A 74 -0.22 16.76 -14.20
C LEU A 74 0.47 17.83 -15.06
N SER A 75 0.93 18.93 -14.46
CA SER A 75 1.70 19.99 -15.15
C SER A 75 2.98 19.47 -15.82
N PHE A 76 3.57 18.39 -15.28
CA PHE A 76 4.72 17.72 -15.89
C PHE A 76 4.46 17.25 -17.33
N LEU A 77 3.21 16.89 -17.66
CA LEU A 77 2.84 16.47 -19.02
C LEU A 77 3.09 17.57 -20.07
N TYR A 78 3.04 18.83 -19.64
CA TYR A 78 3.33 19.97 -20.52
C TYR A 78 4.83 20.30 -20.53
N ARG A 79 5.47 20.42 -19.35
CA ARG A 79 6.92 20.68 -19.18
C ARG A 79 7.34 20.53 -17.72
N ASP A 80 8.65 20.42 -17.46
CA ASP A 80 9.25 20.64 -16.14
C ASP A 80 8.97 22.06 -15.60
N ASN A 81 7.91 22.20 -14.82
CA ASN A 81 7.46 23.46 -14.22
C ASN A 81 7.88 23.54 -12.73
N PRO A 82 8.21 24.72 -12.18
CA PRO A 82 8.34 24.94 -10.73
C PRO A 82 7.25 24.27 -9.88
N PHE A 83 5.98 24.29 -10.32
CA PHE A 83 4.88 23.66 -9.58
C PHE A 83 5.06 22.15 -9.41
N TYR A 84 5.52 21.46 -10.47
CA TYR A 84 5.81 20.03 -10.41
C TYR A 84 6.95 19.75 -9.41
N LYS A 85 8.04 20.52 -9.45
CA LYS A 85 9.18 20.36 -8.55
C LYS A 85 8.81 20.56 -7.09
N ILE A 86 7.90 21.49 -6.79
CA ILE A 86 7.36 21.68 -5.44
C ILE A 86 6.58 20.44 -5.02
N ALA A 87 5.67 19.94 -5.87
CA ALA A 87 4.90 18.75 -5.56
C ALA A 87 5.80 17.53 -5.32
N GLU A 88 6.79 17.30 -6.18
CA GLU A 88 7.78 16.24 -6.05
C GLU A 88 8.56 16.35 -4.73
N SER A 89 9.11 17.53 -4.43
CA SER A 89 9.88 17.76 -3.20
C SER A 89 9.06 17.55 -1.94
N VAL A 90 7.79 17.99 -1.94
CA VAL A 90 6.86 17.78 -0.83
C VAL A 90 6.54 16.29 -0.67
N VAL A 91 6.23 15.58 -1.75
CA VAL A 91 5.93 14.14 -1.69
C VAL A 91 7.12 13.37 -1.15
N VAL A 92 8.34 13.63 -1.64
CA VAL A 92 9.54 12.96 -1.17
C VAL A 92 9.84 13.31 0.29
N GLY A 93 9.74 14.58 0.65
CA GLY A 93 10.00 15.08 2.01
C GLY A 93 9.03 14.52 3.05
N VAL A 94 7.73 14.57 2.78
CA VAL A 94 6.69 14.01 3.66
C VAL A 94 6.82 12.49 3.76
N SER A 95 7.12 11.80 2.65
CA SER A 95 7.34 10.34 2.67
C SER A 95 8.53 9.95 3.54
N ALA A 96 9.65 10.68 3.41
CA ALA A 96 10.84 10.46 4.24
C ALA A 96 10.57 10.76 5.72
N ALA A 97 9.87 11.86 6.01
CA ALA A 97 9.50 12.23 7.37
C ALA A 97 8.56 11.20 8.01
N TYR A 98 7.55 10.72 7.28
CA TYR A 98 6.65 9.67 7.74
C TYR A 98 7.41 8.41 8.12
N TRP A 99 8.28 7.91 7.24
CA TRP A 99 9.11 6.74 7.53
C TRP A 99 10.02 6.94 8.74
N MET A 100 10.58 8.14 8.94
CA MET A 100 11.38 8.46 10.11
C MET A 100 10.57 8.43 11.40
N VAL A 101 9.39 9.05 11.42
CA VAL A 101 8.50 9.08 12.59
C VAL A 101 8.00 7.67 12.93
N VAL A 102 7.54 6.92 11.92
CA VAL A 102 7.11 5.53 12.11
C VAL A 102 8.26 4.70 12.65
N GLY A 103 9.42 4.69 11.98
CA GLY A 103 10.59 3.93 12.44
C GLY A 103 11.04 4.31 13.85
N PHE A 104 10.95 5.59 14.23
CA PHE A 104 11.24 6.03 15.58
C PHE A 104 10.28 5.39 16.60
N TRP A 105 8.97 5.54 16.41
CA TRP A 105 7.97 5.07 17.36
C TRP A 105 7.73 3.55 17.34
N THR A 106 7.88 2.90 16.19
CA THR A 106 7.61 1.45 16.04
C THR A 106 8.86 0.58 16.17
N THR A 107 10.05 1.16 16.05
CA THR A 107 11.29 0.37 16.06
C THR A 107 12.29 0.88 17.08
N ILE A 108 12.67 2.16 17.05
CA ILE A 108 13.69 2.69 17.97
C ILE A 108 13.18 2.67 19.41
N VAL A 109 11.99 3.23 19.66
CA VAL A 109 11.42 3.29 21.01
C VAL A 109 11.22 1.88 21.61
N PRO A 110 10.48 0.95 20.98
CA PRO A 110 10.23 -0.35 21.60
C PRO A 110 11.45 -1.29 21.58
N ASN A 111 12.12 -1.44 20.43
CA ASN A 111 13.11 -2.52 20.24
C ASN A 111 14.53 -2.15 20.68
N LEU A 112 14.86 -0.86 20.72
CA LEU A 112 16.18 -0.41 21.18
C LEU A 112 16.09 0.18 22.58
N LEU A 113 15.35 1.28 22.72
CA LEU A 113 15.31 2.00 23.98
C LEU A 113 14.52 1.22 25.03
N GLY A 114 13.40 0.60 24.67
CA GLY A 114 12.51 -0.10 25.61
C GLY A 114 13.17 -1.32 26.25
N LYS A 115 14.05 -1.99 25.51
CA LYS A 115 14.85 -3.11 26.02
C LYS A 115 16.11 -2.69 26.77
N LEU A 116 16.66 -1.50 26.47
CA LEU A 116 17.86 -0.99 27.12
C LEU A 116 17.55 -0.25 28.43
N ALA A 117 16.45 0.52 28.47
CA ALA A 117 16.02 1.34 29.61
C ALA A 117 14.49 1.27 29.80
N PRO A 118 13.96 0.11 30.24
CA PRO A 118 12.52 -0.14 30.34
C PRO A 118 11.80 0.81 31.29
N GLU A 119 12.39 1.13 32.46
CA GLU A 119 11.80 2.04 33.45
C GLU A 119 11.57 3.45 32.90
N TRP A 120 12.54 3.98 32.14
CA TRP A 120 12.46 5.32 31.56
C TRP A 120 11.37 5.40 30.48
N ILE A 121 11.22 4.37 29.65
CA ILE A 121 10.21 4.34 28.58
C ILE A 121 8.82 4.08 29.11
N ASN A 122 8.69 3.23 30.14
CA ASN A 122 7.41 2.99 30.78
C ASN A 122 6.80 4.31 31.31
N SER A 123 7.64 5.20 31.86
CA SER A 123 7.20 6.47 32.44
C SER A 123 6.61 7.49 31.45
N TRP A 124 6.95 7.43 30.17
CA TRP A 124 6.61 8.49 29.20
C TRP A 124 6.01 7.95 27.89
N ALA A 125 6.57 6.89 27.33
CA ALA A 125 6.28 6.47 25.96
C ALA A 125 5.42 5.20 25.88
N MET A 126 5.62 4.21 26.77
CA MET A 126 4.90 2.92 26.72
C MET A 126 4.53 2.42 28.12
N PRO A 127 3.45 2.96 28.74
CA PRO A 127 2.99 2.50 30.04
C PRO A 127 2.55 1.02 29.97
N GLY A 128 3.12 0.17 30.82
CA GLY A 128 2.84 -1.27 30.86
C GLY A 128 3.95 -2.17 30.27
N LEU A 129 5.13 -1.61 30.00
CA LEU A 129 6.32 -2.39 29.65
C LEU A 129 6.94 -3.00 30.92
N ASP A 130 6.72 -4.30 31.14
CA ASP A 130 7.31 -5.10 32.23
C ASP A 130 8.41 -6.02 31.68
N THR A 131 9.56 -5.43 31.32
CA THR A 131 10.73 -6.19 30.84
C THR A 131 11.99 -5.78 31.59
N GLU A 132 12.88 -6.73 31.84
CA GLU A 132 14.21 -6.47 32.39
C GLU A 132 15.14 -5.80 31.36
N ALA A 133 16.13 -5.05 31.84
CA ALA A 133 17.08 -4.37 30.98
C ALA A 133 18.05 -5.36 30.33
N GLU A 134 18.04 -5.42 29.00
CA GLU A 134 18.93 -6.27 28.20
C GLU A 134 20.08 -5.43 27.61
N TYR A 135 21.27 -5.51 28.21
CA TYR A 135 22.45 -4.75 27.78
C TYR A 135 23.00 -5.15 26.40
N ILE A 136 22.58 -6.29 25.84
CA ILE A 136 22.98 -6.71 24.48
C ILE A 136 22.55 -5.69 23.41
N TYR A 137 21.49 -4.91 23.67
CA TYR A 137 21.00 -3.84 22.78
C TYR A 137 21.92 -2.61 22.73
N LEU A 138 22.97 -2.55 23.56
CA LEU A 138 24.04 -1.58 23.45
C LEU A 138 24.80 -1.72 22.11
N VAL A 139 24.89 -2.94 21.56
CA VAL A 139 25.53 -3.17 20.26
C VAL A 139 24.75 -2.47 19.13
N PRO A 140 23.43 -2.71 18.94
CA PRO A 140 22.59 -1.92 18.06
C PRO A 140 22.65 -0.40 18.30
N LEU A 141 22.73 0.06 19.55
CA LEU A 141 22.85 1.49 19.88
C LEU A 141 24.13 2.09 19.30
N ILE A 142 25.27 1.43 19.53
CA ILE A 142 26.57 1.85 18.99
C ILE A 142 26.51 1.88 17.46
N MET A 143 25.94 0.85 16.83
CA MET A 143 25.77 0.81 15.37
C MET A 143 24.86 1.92 14.86
N GLY A 144 23.82 2.28 15.60
CA GLY A 144 22.95 3.43 15.31
C GLY A 144 23.71 4.75 15.36
N ILE A 145 24.53 4.97 16.39
CA ILE A 145 25.37 6.18 16.52
C ILE A 145 26.40 6.24 15.39
N MET A 146 27.02 5.11 15.03
CA MET A 146 27.95 5.01 13.90
C MET A 146 27.30 5.38 12.55
N LEU A 147 25.99 5.16 12.38
CA LEU A 147 25.26 5.58 11.18
C LEU A 147 25.08 7.09 11.10
N ILE A 148 24.96 7.80 12.22
CA ILE A 148 24.84 9.27 12.24
C ILE A 148 26.09 9.93 11.66
N TRP A 149 27.27 9.31 11.81
CA TRP A 149 28.53 9.77 11.21
C TRP A 149 28.51 9.85 9.68
N ARG A 150 27.50 9.27 9.02
CA ARG A 150 27.26 9.43 7.59
C ARG A 150 26.86 10.86 7.20
N LEU A 151 26.23 11.60 8.11
CA LEU A 151 25.87 13.00 7.88
C LEU A 151 27.11 13.91 7.90
N ALA A 152 28.22 13.45 8.49
CA ALA A 152 29.48 14.17 8.50
C ALA A 152 30.29 13.88 7.21
N PRO A 153 30.80 14.91 6.51
CA PRO A 153 31.50 14.74 5.23
C PRO A 153 32.80 13.90 5.32
N LYS A 154 33.40 13.80 6.51
CA LYS A 154 34.67 13.06 6.75
C LYS A 154 34.49 11.73 7.50
N GLY A 155 33.25 11.35 7.85
CA GLY A 155 32.93 10.21 8.72
C GLY A 155 32.48 8.92 8.02
N GLY A 156 32.45 8.90 6.68
CA GLY A 156 31.78 7.85 5.92
C GLY A 156 32.27 6.42 6.17
N TRP A 157 33.55 6.21 6.52
CA TRP A 157 34.09 4.87 6.80
C TRP A 157 33.43 4.19 8.01
N ILE A 158 33.14 4.95 9.07
CA ILE A 158 32.54 4.43 10.31
C ILE A 158 31.13 3.88 10.02
N SER A 159 30.37 4.57 9.16
CA SER A 159 29.02 4.15 8.75
C SER A 159 28.98 2.88 7.89
N ARG A 160 30.12 2.43 7.34
CA ARG A 160 30.18 1.21 6.50
C ARG A 160 29.95 -0.07 7.29
N TRP A 161 30.36 -0.12 8.55
CA TRP A 161 30.20 -1.30 9.41
C TRP A 161 28.72 -1.60 9.71
N PRO A 162 27.92 -0.63 10.21
CA PRO A 162 26.48 -0.83 10.33
C PRO A 162 25.80 -1.16 9.00
N LEU A 163 26.24 -0.54 7.90
CA LEU A 163 25.64 -0.80 6.58
C LEU A 163 25.92 -2.23 6.10
N ALA A 164 27.14 -2.74 6.29
CA ALA A 164 27.49 -4.13 5.97
C ALA A 164 26.63 -5.11 6.77
N PHE A 165 26.42 -4.84 8.06
CA PHE A 165 25.53 -5.63 8.89
C PHE A 165 24.08 -5.57 8.39
N ILE A 166 23.52 -4.38 8.15
CA ILE A 166 22.15 -4.21 7.63
C ILE A 166 21.97 -4.96 6.31
N ILE A 167 22.90 -4.81 5.37
CA ILE A 167 22.83 -5.48 4.05
C ILE A 167 22.94 -6.99 4.24
N GLY A 168 23.90 -7.48 5.03
CA GLY A 168 24.10 -8.90 5.30
C GLY A 168 22.87 -9.55 5.94
N THR A 169 22.32 -8.93 6.99
CA THR A 169 21.12 -9.42 7.66
C THR A 169 19.89 -9.36 6.74
N THR A 170 19.69 -8.24 6.03
CA THR A 170 18.55 -8.11 5.11
C THR A 170 18.63 -9.11 3.96
N ALA A 171 19.82 -9.31 3.38
CA ALA A 171 20.03 -10.30 2.33
C ALA A 171 19.80 -11.73 2.84
N GLY A 172 20.30 -12.05 4.04
CA GLY A 172 20.07 -13.36 4.66
C GLY A 172 18.59 -13.65 4.92
N ILE A 173 17.87 -12.70 5.53
CA ILE A 173 16.42 -12.83 5.78
C ILE A 173 15.65 -12.94 4.47
N ARG A 174 15.97 -12.10 3.47
CA ARG A 174 15.31 -12.15 2.16
C ARG A 174 15.59 -13.44 1.40
N LEU A 175 16.80 -13.98 1.49
CA LEU A 175 17.15 -15.26 0.87
C LEU A 175 16.30 -16.39 1.44
N ILE A 176 16.22 -16.49 2.77
CA ILE A 176 15.41 -17.51 3.44
C ILE A 176 13.93 -17.30 3.13
N GLY A 177 13.46 -16.05 3.18
CA GLY A 177 12.08 -15.70 2.84
C GLY A 177 11.71 -16.07 1.41
N PHE A 178 12.59 -15.78 0.45
CA PHE A 178 12.39 -16.14 -0.96
C PHE A 178 12.36 -17.67 -1.16
N ILE A 179 13.27 -18.41 -0.52
CA ILE A 179 13.29 -19.88 -0.61
C ILE A 179 11.99 -20.46 -0.04
N HIS A 180 11.55 -19.98 1.13
CA HIS A 180 10.38 -20.55 1.80
C HIS A 180 9.06 -20.13 1.16
N ALA A 181 8.88 -18.84 0.90
CA ALA A 181 7.61 -18.30 0.42
C ALA A 181 7.44 -18.49 -1.09
N ASP A 182 8.44 -18.10 -1.87
CA ASP A 182 8.31 -18.08 -3.33
C ASP A 182 8.68 -19.44 -3.92
N PHE A 183 9.89 -19.95 -3.63
CA PHE A 183 10.37 -21.17 -4.27
C PHE A 183 9.59 -22.42 -3.81
N LEU A 184 9.54 -22.69 -2.50
CA LEU A 184 8.75 -23.82 -1.99
C LEU A 184 7.25 -23.63 -2.21
N GLY A 185 6.75 -22.40 -2.11
CA GLY A 185 5.36 -22.08 -2.41
C GLY A 185 4.97 -22.39 -3.85
N GLN A 186 5.81 -22.02 -4.83
CA GLN A 186 5.60 -22.34 -6.24
C GLN A 186 5.64 -23.86 -6.50
N ILE A 187 6.58 -24.59 -5.88
CA ILE A 187 6.62 -26.05 -5.97
C ILE A 187 5.33 -26.65 -5.42
N ARG A 188 4.94 -26.28 -4.19
CA ARG A 188 3.71 -26.79 -3.55
C ARG A 188 2.47 -26.49 -4.38
N ASN A 189 2.37 -25.26 -4.90
CA ASN A 189 1.24 -24.85 -5.73
C ASN A 189 1.18 -25.60 -7.07
N THR A 190 2.29 -26.19 -7.52
CA THR A 190 2.33 -27.03 -8.73
C THR A 190 2.03 -28.51 -8.43
N ILE A 191 2.11 -28.94 -7.15
CA ILE A 191 1.67 -30.26 -6.70
C ILE A 191 0.15 -30.23 -6.48
N MET A 192 -0.58 -30.23 -7.59
CA MET A 192 -2.05 -30.25 -7.62
C MET A 192 -2.57 -31.55 -8.22
N SER A 193 -3.78 -31.98 -7.82
CA SER A 193 -4.42 -33.13 -8.43
C SER A 193 -4.80 -32.83 -9.88
N LEU A 194 -4.35 -33.66 -10.82
CA LEU A 194 -4.71 -33.54 -12.24
C LEU A 194 -6.20 -33.85 -12.47
N ALA A 195 -6.79 -34.71 -11.64
CA ALA A 195 -8.22 -35.01 -11.65
C ALA A 195 -8.86 -34.49 -10.35
N VAL A 196 -9.66 -33.42 -10.46
CA VAL A 196 -10.32 -32.78 -9.32
C VAL A 196 -11.69 -33.42 -9.14
N TYR A 197 -11.86 -34.15 -8.05
CA TYR A 197 -13.14 -34.73 -7.64
C TYR A 197 -13.76 -33.86 -6.55
N SER A 198 -14.95 -33.34 -6.79
CA SER A 198 -15.74 -32.61 -5.79
C SER A 198 -16.80 -33.53 -5.20
N PRO A 199 -16.98 -33.58 -3.86
CA PRO A 199 -17.96 -34.44 -3.20
C PRO A 199 -19.42 -34.25 -3.67
N GLU A 200 -19.76 -33.07 -4.20
CA GLU A 200 -21.13 -32.69 -4.53
C GLU A 200 -21.49 -32.87 -6.02
N THR A 201 -20.50 -32.87 -6.91
CA THR A 201 -20.71 -32.83 -8.38
C THR A 201 -19.90 -33.86 -9.17
N GLY A 202 -19.13 -34.72 -8.50
CA GLY A 202 -18.27 -35.70 -9.17
C GLY A 202 -17.02 -35.07 -9.78
N LEU A 203 -16.68 -35.40 -11.03
CA LEU A 203 -15.50 -34.87 -11.71
C LEU A 203 -15.72 -33.43 -12.16
N ASN A 204 -14.92 -32.50 -11.62
CA ASN A 204 -14.90 -31.13 -12.11
C ASN A 204 -13.96 -31.02 -13.32
N PHE A 205 -14.54 -31.10 -14.51
CA PHE A 205 -13.81 -31.09 -15.78
C PHE A 205 -13.01 -29.80 -15.98
N TRP A 206 -13.57 -28.64 -15.61
CA TRP A 206 -12.91 -27.35 -15.86
C TRP A 206 -11.67 -27.15 -14.99
N ASP A 207 -11.78 -27.47 -13.71
CA ASP A 207 -10.65 -27.38 -12.78
C ASP A 207 -9.55 -28.39 -13.12
N SER A 208 -9.93 -29.59 -13.57
CA SER A 208 -8.97 -30.61 -14.02
C SER A 208 -8.19 -30.15 -15.27
N ILE A 209 -8.86 -29.56 -16.26
CA ILE A 209 -8.21 -28.99 -17.46
C ILE A 209 -7.26 -27.86 -17.07
N LYS A 210 -7.69 -26.96 -16.18
CA LYS A 210 -6.84 -25.86 -15.69
C LYS A 210 -5.56 -26.39 -15.04
N ASN A 211 -5.67 -27.40 -14.17
CA ASN A 211 -4.52 -27.99 -13.48
C ASN A 211 -3.55 -28.66 -14.47
N ILE A 212 -4.09 -29.37 -15.47
CA ILE A 212 -3.28 -29.99 -16.54
C ILE A 212 -2.53 -28.92 -17.35
N ILE A 213 -3.20 -27.83 -17.75
CA ILE A 213 -2.58 -26.73 -18.49
C ILE A 213 -1.44 -26.10 -17.68
N ILE A 214 -1.63 -25.91 -16.37
CA ILE A 214 -0.59 -25.36 -15.48
C ILE A 214 0.62 -26.30 -15.45
N VAL A 215 0.41 -27.60 -15.22
CA VAL A 215 1.50 -28.58 -15.16
C VAL A 215 2.27 -28.65 -16.48
N ILE A 216 1.56 -28.71 -17.62
CA ILE A 216 2.18 -28.70 -18.95
C ILE A 216 2.96 -27.39 -19.18
N GLY A 217 2.38 -26.25 -18.81
CA GLY A 217 3.02 -24.94 -18.94
C GLY A 217 4.31 -24.86 -18.13
N VAL A 218 4.31 -25.33 -16.88
CA VAL A 218 5.51 -25.35 -16.02
C VAL A 218 6.58 -26.28 -16.60
N LEU A 219 6.23 -27.51 -16.96
CA LEU A 219 7.19 -28.48 -17.51
C LEU A 219 7.82 -27.98 -18.82
N THR A 220 7.01 -27.47 -19.75
CA THR A 220 7.51 -26.94 -21.04
C THR A 220 8.36 -25.69 -20.85
N THR A 221 8.03 -24.82 -19.89
CA THR A 221 8.83 -23.64 -19.55
C THR A 221 10.17 -24.02 -18.91
N ILE A 222 10.20 -25.02 -18.03
CA ILE A 222 11.46 -25.54 -17.46
C ILE A 222 12.35 -26.11 -18.57
N VAL A 223 11.79 -26.88 -19.51
CA VAL A 223 12.53 -27.40 -20.66
C VAL A 223 13.12 -26.28 -21.53
N TYR A 224 12.39 -25.18 -21.72
CA TYR A 224 12.90 -24.00 -22.43
C TYR A 224 14.11 -23.37 -21.73
N PHE A 225 14.07 -23.20 -20.40
CA PHE A 225 15.20 -22.63 -19.63
C PHE A 225 16.32 -23.62 -19.33
N PHE A 226 16.13 -24.91 -19.63
CA PHE A 226 17.15 -25.92 -19.41
C PHE A 226 18.19 -25.86 -20.55
N PHE A 227 19.24 -25.05 -20.34
CA PHE A 227 20.30 -24.83 -21.33
C PHE A 227 21.30 -25.99 -21.47
N SER A 228 21.22 -27.01 -20.60
CA SER A 228 22.19 -28.12 -20.59
C SER A 228 21.93 -29.21 -21.63
N ILE A 229 20.84 -29.12 -22.42
CA ILE A 229 20.52 -30.05 -23.50
C ILE A 229 20.36 -29.24 -24.79
N GLU A 230 20.93 -29.72 -25.89
CA GLU A 230 20.71 -29.13 -27.21
C GLU A 230 19.24 -29.27 -27.60
N HIS A 231 18.59 -28.14 -27.92
CA HIS A 231 17.16 -28.06 -28.27
C HIS A 231 16.85 -28.59 -29.68
N GLU A 232 17.26 -29.83 -29.98
CA GLU A 232 16.97 -30.49 -31.26
C GLU A 232 15.78 -31.47 -31.15
N GLY A 233 15.09 -31.70 -32.27
CA GLY A 233 14.00 -32.68 -32.38
C GLY A 233 12.79 -32.40 -31.47
N LEU A 234 12.36 -33.42 -30.72
CA LEU A 234 11.17 -33.39 -29.84
C LEU A 234 11.33 -32.41 -28.66
N VAL A 235 12.55 -32.23 -28.15
CA VAL A 235 12.87 -31.30 -27.06
C VAL A 235 12.76 -29.85 -27.52
N GLY A 236 13.16 -29.58 -28.78
CA GLY A 236 12.95 -28.26 -29.39
C GLY A 236 11.48 -27.90 -29.59
N GLN A 237 10.61 -28.88 -29.91
CA GLN A 237 9.17 -28.65 -30.05
C GLN A 237 8.48 -28.36 -28.71
N THR A 238 8.82 -29.10 -27.65
CA THR A 238 8.28 -28.84 -26.31
C THR A 238 8.77 -27.51 -25.74
N ALA A 239 10.02 -27.11 -26.02
CA ALA A 239 10.54 -25.79 -25.67
C ALA A 239 9.78 -24.66 -26.40
N LYS A 240 9.40 -24.84 -27.67
CA LYS A 240 8.57 -23.86 -28.40
C LYS A 240 7.24 -23.63 -27.70
N VAL A 241 6.57 -24.68 -27.21
CA VAL A 241 5.33 -24.51 -26.42
C VAL A 241 5.60 -23.68 -25.16
N GLY A 242 6.72 -23.93 -24.47
CA GLY A 242 7.15 -23.12 -23.33
C GLY A 242 7.36 -21.63 -23.67
N ILE A 243 7.91 -21.32 -24.85
CA ILE A 243 8.04 -19.93 -25.33
C ILE A 243 6.68 -19.26 -25.46
N TRP A 244 5.67 -19.95 -25.99
CA TRP A 244 4.31 -19.41 -26.09
C TRP A 244 3.72 -19.11 -24.70
N PHE A 245 3.89 -20.02 -23.74
CA PHE A 245 3.49 -19.78 -22.35
C PHE A 245 4.20 -18.57 -21.74
N LEU A 246 5.50 -18.41 -21.99
CA LEU A 246 6.27 -17.24 -21.52
C LEU A 246 5.80 -15.94 -22.18
N MET A 247 5.56 -15.94 -23.49
CA MET A 247 5.05 -14.76 -24.20
C MET A 247 3.68 -14.34 -23.68
N ILE A 248 2.79 -15.29 -23.40
CA ILE A 248 1.45 -15.00 -22.85
C ILE A 248 1.57 -14.44 -21.43
N THR A 249 2.38 -15.05 -20.56
CA THR A 249 2.52 -14.60 -19.16
C THR A 249 3.22 -13.24 -19.06
N PHE A 250 4.28 -13.01 -19.83
CA PHE A 250 4.92 -11.68 -19.91
C PHE A 250 4.00 -10.64 -20.55
N GLY A 251 3.24 -11.00 -21.58
CA GLY A 251 2.24 -10.12 -22.19
C GLY A 251 1.15 -9.72 -21.20
N ALA A 252 0.64 -10.66 -20.40
CA ALA A 252 -0.32 -10.39 -19.34
C ALA A 252 0.29 -9.49 -18.25
N ALA A 253 1.51 -9.77 -17.79
CA ALA A 253 2.21 -8.96 -16.79
C ALA A 253 2.41 -7.51 -17.27
N PHE A 254 2.84 -7.33 -18.53
CA PHE A 254 2.92 -6.01 -19.15
C PHE A 254 1.55 -5.32 -19.19
N GLY A 255 0.51 -6.02 -19.64
CA GLY A 255 -0.86 -5.53 -19.69
C GLY A 255 -1.37 -5.06 -18.32
N TYR A 256 -1.09 -5.80 -17.24
CA TYR A 256 -1.45 -5.42 -15.87
C TYR A 256 -0.80 -4.10 -15.45
N THR A 257 0.46 -3.87 -15.80
CA THR A 257 1.13 -2.60 -15.46
C THR A 257 0.53 -1.41 -16.21
N VAL A 258 0.17 -1.60 -17.49
CA VAL A 258 -0.48 -0.55 -18.30
C VAL A 258 -1.88 -0.25 -17.76
N MET A 259 -2.68 -1.29 -17.49
CA MET A 259 -4.00 -1.15 -16.89
C MET A 259 -3.93 -0.42 -15.55
N GLY A 260 -2.97 -0.78 -14.69
CA GLY A 260 -2.78 -0.10 -13.41
C GLY A 260 -2.47 1.39 -13.56
N ARG A 261 -1.61 1.78 -14.50
CA ARG A 261 -1.29 3.19 -14.76
C ARG A 261 -2.49 3.98 -15.31
N ILE A 262 -3.25 3.39 -16.25
CA ILE A 262 -4.46 4.02 -16.81
C ILE A 262 -5.53 4.15 -15.73
N ALA A 263 -5.73 3.12 -14.91
CA ALA A 263 -6.68 3.16 -13.80
C ALA A 263 -6.31 4.24 -12.78
N LEU A 264 -5.03 4.38 -12.42
CA LEU A 264 -4.56 5.46 -11.54
C LEU A 264 -4.84 6.84 -12.16
N LEU A 265 -4.60 7.02 -13.46
CA LEU A 265 -4.92 8.27 -14.15
C LEU A 265 -6.43 8.54 -14.13
N ALA A 266 -7.25 7.54 -14.43
CA ALA A 266 -8.71 7.64 -14.41
C ALA A 266 -9.23 8.03 -13.02
N ILE A 267 -8.71 7.41 -11.96
CA ILE A 267 -9.06 7.75 -10.57
C ILE A 267 -8.70 9.21 -10.25
N ARG A 268 -7.57 9.73 -10.75
CA ARG A 268 -7.19 11.13 -10.53
C ARG A 268 -8.06 12.10 -11.32
N MET A 269 -8.47 11.74 -12.54
CA MET A 269 -9.43 12.52 -13.32
C MET A 269 -10.82 12.50 -12.69
N GLU A 270 -11.28 11.35 -12.20
CA GLU A 270 -12.52 11.21 -11.46
C GLU A 270 -12.49 12.06 -10.19
N PHE A 271 -11.40 12.04 -9.42
CA PHE A 271 -11.24 12.92 -8.25
C PHE A 271 -11.37 14.42 -8.60
N LEU A 272 -10.71 14.88 -9.68
CA LEU A 272 -10.78 16.29 -10.09
C LEU A 272 -12.18 16.69 -10.59
N MET A 273 -12.83 15.84 -11.38
CA MET A 273 -14.12 16.14 -12.01
C MET A 273 -15.30 15.88 -11.08
N ASN A 274 -15.27 14.79 -10.32
CA ASN A 274 -16.28 14.42 -9.35
C ASN A 274 -16.02 15.17 -8.04
N ASP A 275 -15.01 14.81 -7.25
CA ASP A 275 -14.88 15.28 -5.85
C ASP A 275 -14.59 16.77 -5.70
N TRP A 276 -13.81 17.36 -6.63
CA TRP A 276 -13.42 18.77 -6.56
C TRP A 276 -14.33 19.72 -7.36
N LEU A 277 -14.46 19.53 -8.68
CA LEU A 277 -15.19 20.47 -9.56
C LEU A 277 -16.70 20.19 -9.67
N TRP A 278 -17.16 19.05 -9.18
CA TRP A 278 -18.57 18.65 -9.20
C TRP A 278 -19.21 18.73 -10.59
N LEU A 279 -18.46 18.35 -11.63
CA LEU A 279 -18.91 18.32 -13.02
C LEU A 279 -19.62 17.02 -13.39
N ILE A 280 -19.32 15.95 -12.65
CA ILE A 280 -19.90 14.62 -12.81
C ILE A 280 -20.36 14.11 -11.43
N ASP A 281 -21.51 13.46 -11.36
CA ASP A 281 -22.01 12.78 -10.15
C ASP A 281 -22.46 11.35 -10.49
N PRO A 282 -21.50 10.42 -10.74
CA PRO A 282 -21.82 9.04 -11.12
C PRO A 282 -22.49 8.25 -9.99
N SER A 283 -22.35 8.68 -8.74
CA SER A 283 -22.85 8.00 -7.54
C SER A 283 -24.11 8.62 -6.94
N HIS A 284 -24.70 9.63 -7.60
CA HIS A 284 -25.90 10.36 -7.14
C HIS A 284 -25.77 10.87 -5.70
N THR A 285 -24.58 11.35 -5.37
CA THR A 285 -24.20 11.77 -4.02
C THR A 285 -24.59 13.22 -3.72
N ARG A 286 -24.87 14.03 -4.74
CA ARG A 286 -25.11 15.48 -4.59
C ARG A 286 -26.49 15.94 -5.02
N VAL A 287 -27.06 15.34 -6.06
CA VAL A 287 -28.37 15.75 -6.57
C VAL A 287 -29.48 15.21 -5.68
N LEU A 288 -30.33 16.12 -5.18
CA LEU A 288 -31.69 15.81 -4.76
C LEU A 288 -32.51 15.61 -6.05
N MET A 289 -32.84 14.36 -6.37
CA MET A 289 -33.87 14.08 -7.37
C MET A 289 -35.20 13.98 -6.65
#